data_AF-A0A2N2L4C2-F1
#
_entry.id   AF-A0A2N2L4C2-F1
#
_cell.length_a   1.000
_cell.length_b   1.000
_cell.length_c   1.000
_cell.angle_alpha   90.00
_cell.angle_beta   90.00
_cell.angle_gamma   90.00
#
_symmetry.space_group_name_H-M   'P 1'
#
loop_
_entity.id
_entity.type
_entity.pdbx_description
1 polymer ?
#
loop_
_entity_poly.entity_id
_entity_poly.type
_entity_poly.pdbx_seq_one_letter_code
_entity_poly.pdbx_strand_id
1 'polypeptide(L)'
;MHEASVINPLEIENWNNLLASTPGYSFFHTANWSDVLIKSYRYTPLYLYTCNKDSFIGLMPLMEVNSPLTGKRGVCLPFTDTCEPVSENSQCFRRLFDEAVALGKKRQW
;
A
#
# COMPACT_ATOMS: atom_id res chain seq x y z
N MET A 1 4.72 15.01 13.62
CA MET A 1 4.42 13.57 13.58
C MET A 1 3.71 13.34 12.25
N HIS A 2 4.21 12.46 11.37
CA HIS A 2 3.68 12.33 10.00
C HIS A 2 2.39 11.50 10.01
N GLU A 3 1.31 12.04 9.42
CA GLU A 3 0.05 11.34 9.16
C GLU A 3 0.20 10.40 7.96
N ALA A 4 -0.45 9.23 8.01
CA ALA A 4 -0.44 8.30 6.88
C ALA A 4 -1.38 8.78 5.79
N SER A 5 -0.91 8.74 4.55
CA SER A 5 -1.67 9.16 3.37
C SER A 5 -1.88 7.97 2.44
N VAL A 6 -2.95 8.02 1.64
CA VAL A 6 -3.24 7.03 0.60
C VAL A 6 -2.59 7.48 -0.71
N ILE A 7 -1.96 6.54 -1.41
CA ILE A 7 -1.31 6.80 -2.69
C ILE A 7 -1.49 5.63 -3.66
N ASN A 8 -1.55 5.95 -4.94
CA ASN A 8 -1.29 4.99 -6.00
C ASN A 8 0.21 5.06 -6.34
N PRO A 9 0.99 3.98 -6.21
CA PRO A 9 2.42 4.01 -6.46
C PRO A 9 2.80 4.42 -7.89
N LEU A 10 1.87 4.34 -8.85
CA LEU A 10 2.06 4.83 -10.22
C LEU A 10 1.97 6.34 -10.37
N GLU A 11 1.48 7.05 -9.36
CA GLU A 11 1.37 8.52 -9.36
C GLU A 11 2.65 9.21 -8.84
N ILE A 12 3.60 8.42 -8.30
CA ILE A 12 4.89 8.93 -7.83
C ILE A 12 5.98 8.53 -8.83
N GLU A 13 6.51 9.51 -9.56
CA GLU A 13 7.51 9.32 -10.63
C GLU A 13 8.74 8.51 -10.17
N ASN A 14 9.22 8.76 -8.95
CA ASN A 14 10.42 8.12 -8.39
C ASN A 14 10.12 7.03 -7.36
N TRP A 15 8.93 6.42 -7.40
CA TRP A 15 8.50 5.43 -6.40
C TRP A 15 9.53 4.32 -6.16
N ASN A 16 9.99 3.67 -7.22
CA ASN A 16 10.92 2.54 -7.10
C ASN A 16 12.30 2.96 -6.57
N ASN A 17 12.74 4.18 -6.90
CA ASN A 17 14.00 4.72 -6.40
C ASN A 17 13.91 5.04 -4.90
N LEU A 18 12.78 5.62 -4.48
CA LEU A 18 12.49 5.88 -3.05
C LEU A 18 12.38 4.57 -2.25
N LEU A 19 11.76 3.57 -2.85
CA LEU A 19 11.62 2.24 -2.28
C LEU A 19 12.97 1.53 -2.08
N ALA A 20 13.92 1.70 -3.01
CA ALA A 20 15.25 1.09 -2.90
C ALA A 20 16.04 1.52 -1.65
N SER A 21 15.73 2.71 -1.10
CA SER A 21 16.31 3.23 0.14
C SER A 21 15.60 2.75 1.42
N THR A 22 14.58 1.90 1.30
CA THR A 22 13.67 1.54 2.39
C THR A 22 13.95 0.13 2.91
N PRO A 23 14.46 -0.06 4.14
CA PRO A 23 14.73 -1.40 4.67
C PRO A 23 13.48 -2.29 4.69
N GLY A 24 13.64 -3.57 4.34
CA GLY A 24 12.54 -4.54 4.34
C GLY A 24 11.60 -4.46 3.13
N TYR A 25 11.87 -3.59 2.16
CA TYR A 25 11.13 -3.61 0.90
C TYR A 25 11.34 -4.92 0.13
N SER A 26 10.39 -5.22 -0.74
CA SER A 26 10.47 -6.33 -1.69
C SER A 26 9.96 -5.89 -3.06
N PHE A 27 10.15 -6.74 -4.07
CA PHE A 27 9.61 -6.52 -5.42
C PHE A 27 8.11 -6.20 -5.43
N PHE A 28 7.33 -6.80 -4.53
CA PHE A 28 5.89 -6.62 -4.45
C PHE A 28 5.48 -5.18 -4.05
N HIS A 29 6.38 -4.42 -3.44
CA HIS A 29 6.14 -3.02 -3.10
C HIS A 29 6.30 -2.07 -4.29
N THR A 30 6.86 -2.52 -5.42
CA THR A 30 7.15 -1.67 -6.57
C THR A 30 5.88 -1.17 -7.27
N ALA A 31 6.00 -0.04 -7.96
CA ALA A 31 4.93 0.47 -8.82
C ALA A 31 4.61 -0.52 -9.95
N ASN A 32 5.64 -1.23 -10.46
CA ASN A 32 5.49 -2.22 -11.52
C ASN A 32 4.55 -3.36 -11.13
N TRP A 33 4.65 -3.85 -9.89
CA TRP A 33 3.76 -4.91 -9.45
C TRP A 33 2.32 -4.42 -9.30
N SER A 34 2.13 -3.21 -8.77
CA SER A 34 0.81 -2.56 -8.74
C SER A 34 0.21 -2.43 -10.15
N ASP A 35 1.01 -2.04 -11.14
CA ASP A 35 0.58 -1.93 -12.54
C ASP A 35 0.12 -3.28 -13.13
N VAL A 36 0.81 -4.38 -12.81
CA VAL A 36 0.38 -5.74 -13.21
C VAL A 36 -1.01 -6.04 -12.67
N LEU A 37 -1.28 -5.73 -11.40
CA LEU A 37 -2.56 -6.01 -10.75
C LEU A 37 -3.69 -5.13 -11.30
N ILE A 38 -3.41 -3.86 -11.59
CA ILE A 38 -4.35 -2.95 -12.24
C ILE A 38 -4.70 -3.44 -13.65
N LYS A 39 -3.69 -3.77 -14.47
CA LYS A 39 -3.92 -4.20 -15.85
C LYS A 39 -4.60 -5.56 -15.95
N SER A 40 -4.27 -6.49 -15.05
CA SER A 40 -4.79 -7.86 -15.10
C SER A 40 -6.18 -7.97 -14.46
N TYR A 41 -6.42 -7.25 -13.36
CA TYR A 41 -7.61 -7.46 -12.53
C TYR A 41 -8.45 -6.20 -12.32
N ARG A 42 -7.99 -5.03 -12.80
CA ARG A 42 -8.66 -3.74 -12.62
C ARG A 42 -8.87 -3.38 -11.15
N TYR A 43 -7.96 -3.83 -10.28
CA TYR A 43 -7.95 -3.46 -8.87
C TYR A 43 -7.48 -2.01 -8.70
N THR A 44 -7.94 -1.36 -7.63
CA THR A 44 -7.56 0.03 -7.34
C THR A 44 -6.48 0.05 -6.25
N PRO A 45 -5.27 0.53 -6.53
CA PRO A 45 -4.22 0.65 -5.52
C PRO A 45 -4.53 1.77 -4.53
N LEU A 46 -4.43 1.46 -3.25
CA LEU A 46 -4.66 2.40 -2.15
C LEU A 46 -3.57 2.23 -1.08
N TYR A 47 -2.32 2.30 -1.49
CA TYR A 47 -1.18 2.07 -0.59
C TYR A 47 -1.19 3.15 0.49
N LEU A 48 -1.01 2.74 1.75
CA LEU A 48 -0.87 3.66 2.85
C LEU A 48 0.61 3.90 3.10
N TYR A 49 1.01 5.16 3.20
CA TYR A 49 2.42 5.49 3.39
C TYR A 49 2.63 6.65 4.35
N THR A 50 3.82 6.65 4.96
CA THR A 50 4.43 7.78 5.64
C THR A 50 5.88 7.87 5.17
N CYS A 51 6.35 9.05 4.80
CA CYS A 51 7.71 9.26 4.30
C CYS A 51 8.44 10.34 5.10
N ASN A 52 9.77 10.25 5.13
CA ASN A 52 10.64 11.40 5.40
C ASN A 52 11.10 11.98 4.04
N LYS A 53 12.19 12.76 4.03
CA LYS A 53 12.71 13.37 2.81
C LYS A 53 13.18 12.33 1.76
N ASP A 54 13.71 11.19 2.22
CA ASP A 54 14.54 10.32 1.37
C ASP A 54 14.10 8.83 1.38
N SER A 55 13.08 8.46 2.18
CA SER A 55 12.63 7.06 2.34
C SER A 55 11.19 6.96 2.89
N PHE A 56 10.59 5.79 2.72
CA PHE A 56 9.35 5.44 3.42
C PHE A 56 9.67 5.04 4.87
N ILE A 57 9.08 5.73 5.83
CA ILE A 57 9.11 5.35 7.26
C ILE A 57 8.05 4.28 7.54
N GLY A 58 6.98 4.31 6.75
CA GLY A 58 5.91 3.33 6.78
C GLY A 58 5.29 3.16 5.40
N LEU A 59 5.07 1.92 4.98
CA LEU A 59 4.41 1.58 3.72
C LEU A 59 3.61 0.29 3.91
N MET A 60 2.31 0.35 3.63
CA MET A 60 1.40 -0.78 3.66
C MET A 60 0.70 -0.89 2.30
N PRO A 61 1.13 -1.83 1.44
CA PRO A 61 0.47 -2.12 0.19
C PRO A 61 -0.96 -2.62 0.41
N LEU A 62 -1.90 -2.00 -0.29
CA LEU A 62 -3.32 -2.30 -0.16
C LEU A 62 -4.02 -2.11 -1.51
N MET A 63 -4.90 -3.03 -1.85
CA MET A 63 -5.71 -2.99 -3.06
C MET A 63 -7.19 -3.03 -2.71
N GLU A 64 -7.99 -2.19 -3.35
CA GLU A 64 -9.44 -2.30 -3.35
C GLU A 64 -9.87 -3.20 -4.51
N VAL A 65 -10.56 -4.28 -4.15
CA VAL A 65 -11.22 -5.19 -5.08
C VAL A 65 -12.70 -4.87 -5.06
N ASN A 66 -13.28 -4.66 -6.24
CA ASN A 66 -14.73 -4.50 -6.40
C ASN A 66 -15.26 -5.61 -7.33
N SER A 67 -15.95 -6.57 -6.74
CA SER A 67 -16.45 -7.76 -7.44
C SER A 67 -17.97 -7.85 -7.31
N PRO A 68 -18.71 -8.13 -8.39
CA PRO A 68 -20.15 -8.39 -8.30
C PRO A 68 -20.52 -9.59 -7.41
N LEU A 69 -19.61 -10.57 -7.27
CA LEU A 69 -19.86 -11.81 -6.53
C LEU A 69 -19.54 -11.69 -5.03
N THR A 70 -18.47 -10.95 -4.71
CA THR A 70 -17.90 -10.91 -3.35
C THR A 70 -17.91 -9.51 -2.74
N GLY A 71 -18.57 -8.55 -3.41
CA GLY A 71 -18.64 -7.17 -3.00
C GLY A 71 -17.31 -6.43 -3.10
N LYS A 72 -17.27 -5.30 -2.40
CA LYS A 72 -16.14 -4.38 -2.34
C LYS A 72 -15.35 -4.64 -1.06
N ARG A 73 -14.03 -4.72 -1.15
CA ARG A 73 -13.15 -4.97 0.01
C ARG A 73 -11.75 -4.45 -0.20
N GLY A 74 -11.06 -4.14 0.89
CA GLY A 74 -9.61 -3.97 0.91
C GLY A 74 -8.91 -5.32 1.11
N VAL A 75 -7.85 -5.57 0.35
CA VAL A 75 -6.99 -6.74 0.54
C VAL A 75 -5.54 -6.28 0.60
N CYS A 76 -4.78 -6.85 1.54
CA CYS A 76 -3.32 -6.79 1.45
C CYS A 76 -2.90 -7.41 0.11
N LEU A 77 -1.95 -6.77 -0.55
CA LEU A 77 -1.56 -6.97 -1.94
C LEU A 77 -1.76 -8.41 -2.48
N PRO A 78 -2.75 -8.64 -3.36
CA PRO A 78 -3.12 -9.98 -3.81
C PRO A 78 -2.07 -10.58 -4.76
N PHE A 79 -2.08 -11.92 -4.87
CA PHE A 79 -1.16 -12.70 -5.71
C PHE A 79 0.32 -12.52 -5.38
N THR A 80 0.63 -12.38 -4.09
CA THR A 80 1.99 -12.29 -3.56
C THR A 80 2.21 -13.37 -2.51
N ASP A 81 3.42 -13.93 -2.45
CA ASP A 81 3.76 -14.94 -1.44
C ASP A 81 3.80 -14.29 -0.05
N THR A 82 4.55 -13.18 0.06
CA THR A 82 4.65 -12.35 1.26
C THR A 82 4.83 -10.89 0.86
N CYS A 83 3.99 -10.01 1.40
CA CYS A 83 4.19 -8.57 1.31
C CYS A 83 4.03 -7.95 2.70
N GLU A 84 5.13 -7.90 3.45
CA GLU A 84 5.14 -7.30 4.78
C GLU A 84 4.99 -5.78 4.67
N PRO A 85 4.27 -5.12 5.60
CA PRO A 85 4.31 -3.67 5.67
C PRO A 85 5.73 -3.23 6.07
N VAL A 86 6.27 -2.25 5.36
CA VAL A 86 7.44 -1.51 5.86
C VAL A 86 6.97 -0.68 7.04
N SER A 87 7.64 -0.80 8.17
CA SER A 87 7.42 0.08 9.31
C SER A 87 8.69 0.18 10.16
N GLU A 88 9.01 1.39 10.60
CA GLU A 88 10.20 1.62 11.44
C GLU A 88 10.07 1.00 12.84
N ASN A 89 8.82 0.84 13.32
CA ASN A 89 8.50 0.24 14.62
C ASN A 89 7.00 -0.13 14.69
N SER A 90 6.63 -0.83 15.77
CA SER A 90 5.24 -1.27 16.03
C SER A 90 4.23 -0.13 16.12
N GLN A 91 4.64 1.07 16.54
CA GLN A 91 3.75 2.24 16.59
C GLN A 91 3.51 2.83 15.20
N CYS A 92 4.50 2.79 14.30
CA CYS A 92 4.32 3.12 12.89
C CYS A 92 3.35 2.15 12.22
N PHE A 93 3.56 0.84 12.41
CA PHE A 93 2.65 -0.18 11.89
C PHE A 93 1.21 0.01 12.40
N ARG A 94 1.03 0.21 13.71
CA ARG A 94 -0.30 0.42 14.30
C ARG A 94 -1.03 1.59 13.66
N ARG A 95 -0.34 2.69 13.38
CA ARG A 95 -0.93 3.86 12.69
C ARG A 95 -1.35 3.54 11.25
N LEU A 96 -0.51 2.84 10.49
CA LEU A 96 -0.88 2.40 9.14
C LEU A 96 -2.10 1.46 9.18
N PHE A 97 -2.14 0.54 10.14
CA PHE A 97 -3.25 -0.38 10.31
C PHE A 97 -4.55 0.34 10.71
N ASP A 98 -4.49 1.26 11.67
CA ASP A 98 -5.64 2.06 12.10
C ASP A 98 -6.19 2.87 10.93
N GLU A 99 -5.31 3.43 10.08
CA GLU A 99 -5.76 4.11 8.86
C GLU A 99 -6.32 3.16 7.79
N ALA A 100 -5.81 1.94 7.65
CA ALA A 100 -6.42 0.94 6.78
C ALA A 100 -7.86 0.62 7.23
N VAL A 101 -8.08 0.51 8.54
CA VAL A 101 -9.42 0.29 9.12
C VAL A 101 -10.33 1.50 8.89
N ALA A 102 -9.82 2.72 9.10
CA ALA A 102 -10.58 3.95 8.87
C ALA A 102 -10.95 4.13 7.38
N LEU A 103 -9.99 3.87 6.48
CA LEU A 103 -10.19 3.86 5.05
C LEU A 103 -11.25 2.84 4.64
N GLY A 104 -11.22 1.64 5.23
CA GLY A 104 -12.23 0.61 4.96
C GLY A 104 -13.65 1.03 5.35
N LYS A 105 -13.81 1.62 6.54
CA LYS A 105 -15.10 2.20 6.96
C LYS A 105 -15.60 3.27 5.97
N LYS A 106 -14.72 4.18 5.54
CA LYS A 106 -15.03 5.25 4.58
C LYS A 106 -15.42 4.69 3.21
N ARG A 107 -14.75 3.63 2.78
CA ARG A 107 -14.93 3.02 1.45
C ARG A 107 -16.03 1.96 1.39
N GLN A 108 -16.63 1.62 2.54
CA GLN A 108 -17.65 0.57 2.69
C GLN A 108 -17.11 -0.81 2.26
N TRP A 109 -15.93 -1.16 2.76
CA TRP A 109 -15.36 -2.49 2.66
C TRP A 109 -15.99 -3.47 3.65
#